data_AF-A0A554JQ60-F1
#
_entry.id   AF-A0A554JQ60-F1
#
_cell.length_a   1.000
_cell.length_b   1.000
_cell.length_c   1.000
_cell.angle_alpha   90.00
_cell.angle_beta   90.00
_cell.angle_gamma   90.00
#
_symmetry.space_group_name_H-M   'P 1'
#
loop_
_entity.id
_entity.type
_entity.pdbx_description
1 polymer ?
#
loop_
_entity_poly.entity_id
_entity_poly.type
_entity_poly.pdbx_seq_one_letter_code
_entity_poly.pdbx_strand_id
1 'polypeptide(L)'
;MIIAIIQARMGSTRLPGKILKPILGEPMLARMLERVRRAKKLDAIVVATTDAREDDATAELAKASGVGVFRGSEKDVLDRFYKAAKEARADV
;
A
#
# COMPACT_ATOMS: atom_id res chain seq x y z
N MET A 1 -12.61 -14.19 -1.86
CA MET A 1 -11.23 -13.75 -2.13
C MET A 1 -10.74 -12.97 -0.93
N ILE A 2 -9.60 -13.33 -0.35
CA ILE A 2 -9.01 -12.68 0.82
C ILE A 2 -7.92 -11.74 0.32
N ILE A 3 -8.15 -10.44 0.43
CA ILE A 3 -7.23 -9.39 -0.02
C ILE A 3 -6.61 -8.70 1.20
N ALA A 4 -5.29 -8.52 1.20
CA ALA A 4 -4.63 -7.63 2.14
C ALA A 4 -4.51 -6.23 1.55
N ILE A 5 -5.16 -5.25 2.18
CA ILE A 5 -5.02 -3.83 1.82
C ILE A 5 -4.04 -3.17 2.79
N ILE A 6 -2.95 -2.64 2.26
CA ILE A 6 -1.90 -1.97 3.02
C ILE A 6 -1.97 -0.49 2.70
N GLN A 7 -2.32 0.32 3.70
CA GLN A 7 -2.23 1.76 3.56
C GLN A 7 -0.78 2.23 3.67
N ALA A 8 -0.32 3.00 2.70
CA ALA A 8 0.99 3.63 2.74
C ALA A 8 0.91 5.05 2.16
N ARG A 9 1.43 6.04 2.91
CA ARG A 9 1.58 7.42 2.44
C ARG A 9 2.89 8.05 2.90
N MET A 10 3.39 9.03 2.17
CA MET A 10 4.61 9.78 2.45
C MET A 10 4.45 10.76 3.63
N GLY A 11 3.25 11.33 3.81
CA GLY A 11 2.89 12.33 4.83
C GLY A 11 2.88 11.86 6.30
N SER A 12 3.92 11.15 6.75
CA SER A 12 4.11 10.80 8.16
C SER A 12 4.65 11.99 8.96
N THR A 13 3.95 12.40 10.02
CA THR A 13 4.32 13.60 10.80
C THR A 13 5.58 13.42 11.65
N ARG A 14 5.72 12.29 12.36
CA ARG A 14 6.86 12.02 13.26
C ARG A 14 8.12 11.55 12.54
N LEU A 15 7.97 10.91 11.39
CA LEU A 15 9.08 10.43 10.56
C LEU A 15 8.67 10.54 9.08
N PRO A 16 8.85 11.73 8.46
CA PRO A 16 8.46 11.95 7.06
C PRO A 16 9.10 10.94 6.11
N GLY A 17 8.32 10.43 5.16
CA GLY A 17 8.79 9.46 4.17
C GLY A 17 9.19 8.09 4.76
N LYS A 18 8.75 7.74 5.99
CA LYS A 18 9.15 6.49 6.67
C LYS A 18 9.01 5.23 5.81
N ILE A 19 8.00 5.18 4.94
CA ILE A 19 7.68 4.02 4.10
C ILE A 19 8.76 3.73 3.05
N LEU A 20 9.53 4.74 2.64
CA LEU A 20 10.64 4.61 1.69
C LEU A 20 12.01 4.58 2.38
N LYS A 21 12.09 4.89 3.68
CA LYS A 21 13.36 4.81 4.41
C LYS A 21 13.84 3.35 4.48
N PRO A 22 15.16 3.13 4.37
CA PRO A 22 15.70 1.78 4.33
C PRO A 22 15.61 1.08 5.70
N ILE A 23 15.24 -0.19 5.68
CA ILE A 23 15.40 -1.15 6.76
C ILE A 23 16.21 -2.32 6.19
N LEU A 24 17.45 -2.44 6.66
CA LEU A 24 18.40 -3.44 6.18
C LEU A 24 18.56 -3.39 4.65
N GLY A 25 18.83 -2.19 4.12
CA GLY A 25 19.11 -1.97 2.69
C GLY A 25 17.90 -1.85 1.75
N GLU A 26 16.68 -2.10 2.22
CA GLU A 26 15.46 -2.05 1.39
C GLU A 26 14.42 -1.09 1.97
N PRO A 27 13.57 -0.44 1.15
CA PRO A 27 12.47 0.38 1.64
C PRO A 27 11.60 -0.35 2.68
N MET A 28 11.22 0.34 3.76
CA MET A 28 10.34 -0.21 4.81
C MET A 28 9.10 -0.90 4.23
N LEU A 29 8.43 -0.25 3.26
CA LEU A 29 7.25 -0.81 2.61
C LEU A 29 7.58 -2.10 1.83
N ALA A 30 8.71 -2.14 1.11
CA ALA A 30 9.13 -3.34 0.39
C ALA A 30 9.35 -4.53 1.34
N ARG A 31 10.01 -4.29 2.49
CA ARG A 31 10.17 -5.30 3.54
C ARG A 31 8.84 -5.78 4.12
N MET A 32 7.86 -4.88 4.27
CA MET A 32 6.52 -5.24 4.71
C MET A 32 5.82 -6.12 3.67
N LEU A 33 5.84 -5.74 2.40
CA LEU A 33 5.24 -6.51 1.31
C LEU A 33 5.86 -7.91 1.18
N GLU A 34 7.19 -8.01 1.28
CA GLU A 34 7.93 -9.27 1.29
C GLU A 34 7.42 -10.23 2.38
N ARG A 35 7.15 -9.71 3.59
CA ARG A 35 6.65 -10.50 4.72
C ARG A 35 5.18 -10.88 4.56
N VAL A 36 4.34 -9.95 4.13
CA VAL A 36 2.89 -10.19 3.93
C VAL A 36 2.68 -11.27 2.86
N ARG A 37 3.50 -11.30 1.81
CA ARG A 37 3.47 -12.33 0.76
C ARG A 37 3.66 -13.77 1.24
N ARG A 38 4.21 -13.98 2.44
CA ARG A 38 4.41 -15.31 3.01
C ARG A 38 3.11 -15.91 3.57
N ALA A 39 2.04 -15.11 3.68
CA ALA A 39 0.75 -15.58 4.15
C ALA A 39 0.09 -16.49 3.10
N LYS A 40 -0.22 -17.74 3.49
CA LYS A 40 -0.73 -18.78 2.59
C LYS A 40 -2.21 -18.64 2.18
N LYS A 41 -2.96 -17.75 2.84
CA LYS A 41 -4.41 -17.59 2.65
C LYS A 41 -4.78 -16.32 1.88
N LEU A 42 -3.82 -15.46 1.56
CA LEU A 42 -4.09 -14.24 0.80
C LEU A 42 -4.12 -14.56 -0.68
N ASP A 43 -5.15 -14.07 -1.36
CA ASP A 43 -5.27 -14.18 -2.82
C ASP A 43 -4.54 -13.03 -3.52
N ALA A 44 -4.55 -11.83 -2.93
CA ALA A 44 -3.77 -10.70 -3.42
C ALA A 44 -3.41 -9.67 -2.34
N ILE A 45 -2.51 -8.76 -2.70
CA ILE A 45 -2.10 -7.62 -1.89
C ILE A 45 -2.33 -6.35 -2.72
N VAL A 46 -2.89 -5.33 -2.08
CA VAL A 46 -3.08 -3.99 -2.68
C VAL A 46 -2.50 -2.94 -1.76
N VAL A 47 -1.68 -2.04 -2.29
CA VAL A 47 -1.26 -0.83 -1.59
C VAL A 47 -2.25 0.28 -1.88
N ALA A 48 -2.90 0.78 -0.83
CA ALA A 48 -3.80 1.93 -0.89
C ALA A 48 -3.04 3.20 -0.47
N THR A 49 -2.72 4.06 -1.43
CA THR A 49 -1.98 5.31 -1.24
C THR A 49 -2.81 6.52 -1.66
N THR A 50 -2.27 7.73 -1.57
CA THR A 50 -3.05 8.95 -1.86
C THR A 50 -2.86 9.43 -3.30
N ASP A 51 -3.77 10.30 -3.74
CA ASP A 51 -3.65 11.02 -5.01
C ASP A 51 -2.58 12.13 -4.97
N ALA A 52 -1.97 12.39 -3.82
CA ALA A 52 -0.91 13.39 -3.70
C ALA A 52 0.33 12.97 -4.50
N ARG A 53 0.97 13.94 -5.17
CA ARG A 53 2.17 13.70 -5.98
C ARG A 53 3.32 13.09 -5.19
N GLU A 54 3.46 13.42 -3.91
CA GLU A 54 4.48 12.81 -3.05
C GLU A 54 4.35 11.29 -2.96
N ASP A 55 3.13 10.76 -3.09
CA ASP A 55 2.83 9.33 -3.06
C ASP A 55 3.04 8.60 -4.39
N ASP A 56 3.50 9.28 -5.44
CA ASP A 56 3.91 8.64 -6.70
C ASP A 56 4.98 7.58 -6.44
N ALA A 57 5.97 7.89 -5.60
CA ALA A 57 7.03 6.96 -5.23
C ALA A 57 6.50 5.72 -4.47
N THR A 58 5.42 5.89 -3.69
CA THR A 58 4.72 4.78 -3.02
C THR A 58 4.06 3.85 -4.03
N ALA A 59 3.34 4.43 -5.00
CA ALA A 59 2.69 3.69 -6.08
C ALA A 59 3.71 2.94 -6.95
N GLU A 60 4.80 3.59 -7.34
CA GLU A 60 5.85 2.97 -8.14
C GLU A 60 6.57 1.84 -7.39
N LEU A 61 6.86 2.00 -6.09
CA LEU A 61 7.43 0.93 -5.29
C LEU A 61 6.50 -0.29 -5.20
N ALA A 62 5.20 -0.07 -5.05
CA ALA A 62 4.21 -1.14 -5.00
C ALA A 62 4.09 -1.87 -6.34
N LYS A 63 4.08 -1.15 -7.46
CA LYS A 63 4.13 -1.74 -8.82
C LYS A 63 5.41 -2.54 -9.04
N ALA A 64 6.58 -1.96 -8.73
CA ALA A 64 7.88 -2.62 -8.83
C ALA A 64 7.96 -3.86 -7.94
N SER A 65 7.28 -3.82 -6.79
CA SER A 65 7.16 -5.00 -5.93
C SER A 65 6.28 -6.07 -6.58
N GLY A 66 5.34 -5.74 -7.47
CA GLY A 66 4.39 -6.66 -8.11
C GLY A 66 3.10 -6.87 -7.31
N VAL A 67 2.63 -5.83 -6.62
CA VAL A 67 1.33 -5.83 -5.92
C VAL A 67 0.39 -4.79 -6.54
N GLY A 68 -0.91 -4.93 -6.31
CA GLY A 68 -1.89 -3.95 -6.79
C GLY A 68 -1.71 -2.59 -6.12
N VAL A 69 -2.17 -1.54 -6.78
CA VAL A 69 -2.13 -0.16 -6.25
C VAL A 69 -3.48 0.49 -6.44
N PHE A 70 -4.00 1.09 -5.37
CA PHE A 70 -5.14 1.97 -5.41
C PHE A 70 -4.74 3.36 -4.91
N ARG A 71 -5.17 4.42 -5.59
CA ARG A 71 -4.95 5.81 -5.17
C ARG A 71 -6.29 6.48 -4.89
N GLY A 72 -6.35 7.26 -3.82
CA GLY A 72 -7.58 7.98 -3.45
C GLY A 72 -7.37 9.09 -2.44
N SER A 73 -8.48 9.65 -1.96
CA SER A 73 -8.52 10.78 -1.02
C SER A 73 -7.67 10.53 0.21
N GLU A 74 -6.71 11.39 0.52
CA GLU A 74 -5.88 11.29 1.74
C GLU A 74 -6.72 11.26 3.02
N LYS A 75 -7.77 12.09 3.07
CA LYS A 75 -8.60 12.33 4.25
C LYS A 75 -9.69 11.28 4.43
N ASP A 76 -10.26 10.80 3.33
CA ASP A 76 -11.29 9.75 3.38
C ASP A 76 -10.66 8.37 3.29
N VAL A 77 -10.09 7.96 4.43
CA VAL A 77 -9.43 6.68 4.56
C VAL A 77 -10.40 5.52 4.33
N LEU A 78 -11.63 5.63 4.82
CA LEU A 78 -12.62 4.55 4.73
C LEU A 78 -13.02 4.32 3.27
N ASP A 79 -13.37 5.38 2.54
CA ASP A 79 -13.69 5.30 1.12
C ASP A 79 -12.51 4.75 0.30
N ARG A 80 -11.27 5.16 0.64
CA ARG A 80 -10.06 4.64 -0.01
C ARG A 80 -9.91 3.12 0.19
N PHE A 81 -10.18 2.60 1.38
CA PHE A 81 -10.19 1.15 1.62
C PHE A 81 -11.31 0.45 0.86
N TYR A 82 -12.53 1.01 0.90
CA TYR A 82 -13.69 0.45 0.23
C TYR A 82 -13.50 0.34 -1.29
N LYS A 83 -13.02 1.42 -1.93
CA LYS A 83 -12.76 1.43 -3.37
C LYS A 83 -11.60 0.53 -3.75
N ALA A 84 -10.52 0.48 -2.96
CA ALA A 84 -9.43 -0.47 -3.18
C ALA A 84 -9.92 -1.93 -3.10
N ALA A 85 -10.79 -2.24 -2.14
CA ALA A 85 -11.40 -3.56 -2.00
C ALA A 85 -12.31 -3.91 -3.19
N LYS A 86 -13.16 -2.96 -3.62
CA LYS A 86 -14.02 -3.13 -4.79
C LYS A 86 -13.24 -3.34 -6.09
N GLU A 87 -12.18 -2.57 -6.33
CA GLU A 87 -11.33 -2.73 -7.51
C GLU A 87 -10.62 -4.08 -7.53
N ALA A 88 -10.19 -4.55 -6.34
CA ALA A 88 -9.67 -5.90 -6.14
C ALA A 88 -10.74 -7.00 -6.16
N ARG A 89 -12.02 -6.65 -6.36
CA ARG A 89 -13.17 -7.57 -6.37
C ARG A 89 -13.33 -8.38 -5.07
N ALA A 90 -12.93 -7.79 -3.94
CA ALA A 90 -13.25 -8.33 -2.63
C ALA A 90 -14.76 -8.20 -2.33
N ASP A 91 -15.25 -9.05 -1.44
CA ASP A 91 -16.63 -8.99 -0.94
C ASP A 91 -16.69 -7.97 0.21
N VAL A 92 -17.30 -6.81 -0.03
CA VAL A 92 -17.33 -5.62 0.86
C VAL A 92 -18.61 -4.80 0.73
#